data_AF-W1YUP7-F1
#
_entry.id   AF-W1YUP7-F1
#
_cell.length_a   1.000
_cell.length_b   1.000
_cell.length_c   1.000
_cell.angle_alpha   90.00
_cell.angle_beta   90.00
_cell.angle_gamma   90.00
#
_symmetry.space_group_name_H-M   'P 1'
#
loop_
_entity.id
_entity.type
_entity.pdbx_description
1 polymer ?
#
loop_
_entity_poly.entity_id
_entity_poly.type
_entity_poly.pdbx_seq_one_letter_code
_entity_poly.pdbx_strand_id
1 'polypeptide(L)'
;LKTRHLQMIAIGGSIGTGLFLGAGGRLAQGGPGLALAYAVCGVFAFLMVRALGELAIRRPSSGAFVSYAREFLGEKGAYVTGW
;
A
#
# COMPACT_ATOMS: atom_id res chain seq x y z
N LEU A 1 4.78 -19.10 12.27
CA LEU A 1 3.37 -18.68 12.14
C LEU A 1 2.67 -19.57 11.11
N LYS A 2 1.41 -19.94 11.31
CA LYS A 2 0.60 -20.58 10.24
C LYS A 2 0.22 -19.53 9.19
N THR A 3 0.19 -19.92 7.91
CA THR A 3 -0.19 -19.07 6.76
C THR A 3 -1.50 -18.30 7.00
N ARG A 4 -2.46 -18.93 7.68
CA ARG A 4 -3.74 -18.33 8.03
C ARG A 4 -3.60 -17.09 8.93
N HIS A 5 -2.73 -17.10 9.94
CA HIS A 5 -2.54 -15.95 10.82
C HIS A 5 -1.88 -14.79 10.07
N LEU A 6 -0.94 -15.10 9.18
CA LEU A 6 -0.28 -14.13 8.32
C LEU A 6 -1.27 -13.44 7.37
N GLN A 7 -2.19 -14.21 6.78
CA GLN A 7 -3.26 -13.65 5.95
C GLN A 7 -4.22 -12.77 6.76
N MET A 8 -4.58 -13.14 7.99
CA MET A 8 -5.43 -12.28 8.81
C MET A 8 -4.76 -10.95 9.19
N ILE A 9 -3.44 -10.96 9.46
CA ILE A 9 -2.68 -9.72 9.70
C ILE A 9 -2.66 -8.86 8.44
N ALA A 10 -2.42 -9.45 7.27
CA ALA A 10 -2.39 -8.73 6.00
C ALA A 10 -3.76 -8.14 5.64
N ILE A 11 -4.86 -8.87 5.87
CA ILE A 11 -6.22 -8.39 5.62
C ILE A 11 -6.57 -7.27 6.60
N GLY A 12 -6.29 -7.45 7.89
CA GLY A 12 -6.56 -6.45 8.92
C GLY A 12 -5.78 -5.15 8.74
N GLY A 13 -4.55 -5.22 8.23
CA GLY A 13 -3.74 -4.05 7.91
C GLY A 13 -4.12 -3.34 6.60
N SER A 14 -4.69 -4.07 5.63
CA SER A 14 -5.03 -3.50 4.31
C SER A 14 -6.44 -2.90 4.25
N ILE A 15 -7.39 -3.38 5.06
CA ILE A 15 -8.75 -2.81 5.14
C ILE A 15 -8.79 -1.67 6.17
N GLY A 16 -8.69 -0.43 5.69
CA GLY A 16 -8.80 0.78 6.51
C GLY A 16 -10.21 1.39 6.57
N THR A 17 -10.42 2.33 7.50
CA THR A 17 -11.69 3.07 7.67
C THR A 17 -12.07 3.92 6.45
N GLY A 18 -11.09 4.29 5.61
CA GLY A 18 -11.30 5.05 4.38
C GLY A 18 -12.23 4.38 3.37
N LEU A 19 -12.31 3.04 3.38
CA LEU A 19 -13.28 2.30 2.57
C LEU A 19 -14.72 2.67 2.99
N PHE A 20 -14.99 2.74 4.29
CA PHE A 20 -16.34 3.01 4.81
C PHE A 20 -16.70 4.51 4.80
N LEU A 21 -15.73 5.37 5.11
CA LEU A 21 -15.93 6.83 5.12
C LEU A 21 -16.06 7.41 3.71
N GLY A 22 -15.36 6.82 2.72
CA GLY A 22 -15.26 7.38 1.38
C GLY A 22 -16.06 6.66 0.30
N ALA A 23 -16.30 5.35 0.40
CA ALA A 23 -16.88 4.60 -0.72
C ALA A 23 -18.33 4.99 -1.00
N GLY A 24 -19.18 5.12 0.03
CA GLY A 24 -20.62 5.39 -0.16
C GLY A 24 -20.89 6.71 -0.88
N GLY A 25 -20.28 7.81 -0.43
CA GLY A 25 -20.45 9.13 -1.05
C GLY A 25 -19.87 9.21 -2.46
N ARG A 26 -18.73 8.55 -2.71
CA ARG A 26 -18.10 8.52 -4.04
C ARG A 26 -18.87 7.65 -5.02
N LEU A 27 -19.51 6.57 -4.56
CA LEU A 27 -20.31 5.69 -5.42
C LEU A 27 -21.60 6.40 -5.86
N ALA A 28 -22.21 7.19 -4.97
CA ALA A 28 -23.37 8.02 -5.28
C ALA A 28 -23.07 9.13 -6.30
N GLN A 29 -21.88 9.73 -6.26
CA GLN A 29 -21.50 10.82 -7.17
C GLN A 29 -20.81 10.33 -8.46
N GLY A 30 -19.98 9.30 -8.39
CA GLY A 30 -19.15 8.79 -9.49
C GLY A 30 -19.77 7.63 -10.28
N GLY A 31 -20.90 7.08 -9.82
CA GLY A 31 -21.58 5.97 -10.48
C GLY A 31 -20.72 4.69 -10.58
N PRO A 32 -21.10 3.73 -11.44
CA PRO A 32 -20.42 2.43 -11.56
C PRO A 32 -18.96 2.54 -12.05
N GLY A 33 -18.56 3.66 -12.66
CA GLY A 33 -17.18 3.92 -13.07
C GLY A 33 -16.18 3.96 -11.90
N LEU A 34 -16.66 4.18 -10.68
CA LEU A 34 -15.81 4.13 -9.48
C LEU A 34 -15.20 2.73 -9.27
N ALA A 35 -15.89 1.65 -9.64
CA ALA A 35 -15.35 0.29 -9.52
C ALA A 35 -14.12 0.09 -10.42
N LEU A 36 -14.14 0.64 -11.64
CA LEU A 36 -12.99 0.61 -12.55
C LEU A 36 -11.82 1.42 -11.98
N ALA A 37 -12.09 2.60 -11.41
CA ALA A 37 -11.05 3.40 -10.76
C ALA A 37 -10.40 2.67 -9.58
N TYR A 38 -11.19 1.98 -8.73
CA TYR A 38 -10.66 1.15 -7.65
C TYR A 38 -9.88 -0.06 -8.18
N ALA A 39 -10.33 -0.70 -9.27
CA ALA A 39 -9.61 -1.82 -9.87
C ALA A 39 -8.24 -1.38 -10.41
N VAL A 40 -8.17 -0.27 -11.14
CA VAL A 40 -6.91 0.29 -11.65
C VAL A 40 -5.99 0.68 -10.49
N CYS A 41 -6.50 1.39 -9.48
CA CYS A 41 -5.75 1.73 -8.27
C CYS A 41 -5.22 0.46 -7.56
N GLY A 42 -6.04 -0.58 -7.46
CA GLY A 42 -5.66 -1.87 -6.88
C GLY A 42 -4.52 -2.56 -7.64
N VAL A 43 -4.51 -2.49 -8.97
CA VAL A 43 -3.40 -3.03 -9.79
C VAL A 43 -2.09 -2.29 -9.48
N PHE A 44 -2.11 -0.96 -9.43
CA PHE A 44 -0.92 -0.18 -9.07
C PHE A 44 -0.45 -0.47 -7.65
N ALA A 45 -1.38 -0.55 -6.68
CA ALA A 45 -1.06 -0.90 -5.30
C ALA A 45 -0.45 -2.31 -5.18
N PHE A 46 -0.98 -3.28 -5.92
CA PHE A 46 -0.44 -4.64 -5.96
C PHE A 46 1.00 -4.67 -6.48
N LEU A 47 1.28 -3.96 -7.58
CA LEU A 47 2.63 -3.87 -8.14
C LEU A 47 3.61 -3.19 -7.16
N MET A 48 3.15 -2.14 -6.48
CA MET A 48 3.96 -1.43 -5.47
C MET A 48 4.32 -2.35 -4.30
N VAL A 49 3.36 -3.04 -3.70
CA VAL A 49 3.60 -3.95 -2.56
C VAL A 49 4.46 -5.14 -2.99
N ARG A 50 4.29 -5.64 -4.21
CA ARG A 50 5.18 -6.67 -4.82
C ARG A 50 6.63 -6.19 -4.89
N ALA A 51 6.88 -5.02 -5.47
CA ALA A 51 8.23 -4.46 -5.61
C ALA A 51 8.87 -4.17 -4.25
N LEU A 52 8.11 -3.64 -3.29
CA LEU A 52 8.58 -3.42 -1.92
C LEU A 52 8.89 -4.75 -1.20
N GLY A 53 8.10 -5.80 -1.44
CA GLY A 53 8.37 -7.13 -0.92
C GLY A 53 9.68 -7.73 -1.43
N GLU A 54 9.98 -7.57 -2.73
CA GLU A 54 11.25 -8.00 -3.32
C GLU A 54 12.46 -7.25 -2.72
N LEU A 55 12.32 -5.93 -2.52
CA LEU A 55 13.34 -5.11 -1.85
C LEU A 55 13.55 -5.54 -0.39
N ALA A 56 12.47 -5.80 0.34
CA ALA A 56 12.54 -6.22 1.75
C ALA A 56 13.21 -7.59 1.93
N ILE A 57 13.05 -8.51 0.97
CA ILE A 57 13.74 -9.81 0.98
C ILE A 57 15.23 -9.63 0.63
N ARG A 58 15.55 -8.78 -0.34
CA ARG A 58 16.93 -8.55 -0.79
C ARG A 58 17.78 -7.83 0.26
N ARG A 59 17.20 -6.87 0.98
CA ARG A 59 17.85 -6.09 2.04
C ARG A 59 16.91 -5.96 3.23
N PRO A 60 16.96 -6.89 4.20
CA PRO A 60 16.14 -6.76 5.39
C PRO A 60 16.63 -5.59 6.25
N SER A 61 15.97 -4.45 6.12
CA SER A 61 16.16 -3.29 7.00
C SER A 61 15.05 -3.24 8.05
N SER A 62 15.39 -2.87 9.29
CA SER A 62 14.42 -2.66 10.37
C SER A 62 13.64 -1.34 10.24
N GLY A 63 14.02 -0.49 9.29
CA GLY A 63 13.34 0.77 9.01
C GLY A 63 12.09 0.64 8.14
N ALA A 64 11.24 1.67 8.16
CA ALA A 64 10.07 1.77 7.29
C ALA A 64 10.47 1.93 5.82
N PHE A 65 9.50 1.99 4.90
CA PHE A 65 9.76 2.19 3.46
C PHE A 65 10.64 3.43 3.16
N VAL A 66 10.60 4.42 4.05
CA VAL A 66 11.46 5.61 4.05
C VAL A 66 12.96 5.27 4.14
N SER A 67 13.35 4.19 4.85
CA SER A 67 14.74 3.72 4.86
C SER A 67 15.20 3.21 3.50
N TYR A 68 14.34 2.51 2.76
CA TYR A 68 14.65 2.12 1.37
C TYR A 68 14.73 3.35 0.46
N ALA A 69 13.83 4.33 0.64
CA ALA A 69 13.92 5.59 -0.10
C ALA A 69 15.20 6.37 0.21
N ARG A 70 15.68 6.36 1.46
CA ARG A 70 16.96 6.96 1.85
C ARG A 70 18.14 6.29 1.19
N GLU A 71 18.13 4.96 1.10
CA GLU A 71 19.24 4.18 0.53
C GLU A 71 19.32 4.32 -1.00
N PHE A 72 18.18 4.29 -1.70
CA PHE A 72 18.15 4.30 -3.17
C PHE A 72 17.95 5.70 -3.80
N LEU A 73 17.22 6.61 -3.15
CA LEU A 73 16.93 7.97 -3.66
C LEU A 73 17.65 9.07 -2.86
N GLY A 74 18.40 8.73 -1.81
CA GLY A 74 19.11 9.67 -0.96
C GLY A 74 18.21 10.43 0.03
N GLU A 75 18.81 11.40 0.74
CA GLU A 75 18.15 12.15 1.82
C GLU A 75 16.90 12.91 1.35
N LYS A 76 16.92 13.43 0.12
CA LYS A 76 15.78 14.14 -0.48
C LYS A 76 14.62 13.20 -0.78
N GLY A 77 14.90 11.98 -1.26
CA GLY A 77 13.89 10.95 -1.46
C GLY A 77 13.27 10.50 -0.14
N ALA A 78 14.10 10.33 0.90
CA ALA A 78 13.63 10.02 2.24
C ALA A 78 12.68 11.10 2.79
N TYR A 79 13.02 12.39 2.63
CA TYR A 79 12.16 13.50 3.05
C TYR A 79 10.82 13.47 2.32
N VAL A 80 10.79 13.31 1.00
CA VAL A 80 9.52 13.27 0.23
C VAL A 80 8.64 12.08 0.63
N THR A 81 9.24 10.92 0.93
CA THR A 81 8.47 9.72 1.30
C THR A 81 8.06 9.66 2.77
N GLY A 82 8.70 10.43 3.65
CA GLY A 82 8.54 10.34 5.10
C GLY A 82 8.03 11.60 5.79
N TRP A 83 7.75 12.67 5.05
CA TRP A 83 7.22 13.93 5.56
C TRP A 83 5.70 13.87 5.80
#